data_AF-A0A2P6PYB2-F1
#
_entry.id   AF-A0A2P6PYB2-F1
#
_cell.length_a   1.000
_cell.length_b   1.000
_cell.length_c   1.000
_cell.angle_alpha   90.00
_cell.angle_beta   90.00
_cell.angle_gamma   90.00
#
_symmetry.space_group_name_H-M   'P 1'
#
loop_
_entity.id
_entity.type
_entity.pdbx_description
1 polymer ?
#
loop_
_entity_poly.entity_id
_entity_poly.type
_entity_poly.pdbx_seq_one_letter_code
_entity_poly.pdbx_strand_id
1 'polypeptide(L)'
;MPVKCPHFVKVMLPSHVAGGFWLGLPSTFCHKHIGTSDQTIILEDETGDKFKTAYLGHKMGLSAGWRGFSIHHHLLEGDVLVFQKVRANEFKVNIYMIQSFNCLFRSMAVYCLILRVTFEEEDMFNYIDNYEAGAESEDDIDPEFFKGAGLSESSVTCFKEVTCIEKFKIIFNGCNILVPKLVLKKYYELCRSQNSYLHENLVESLNSQLVAGLISETVNIADAIKFCKITTEESEFSTWDKTLQACEMLGMNVGFMRSRASKLASLAAESKTYKDARLAREQEEAEFRVRLADFLKEKDKADREGSEKSVQVATSFKQVTNVPW
;
A
#
# COMPACT_ATOMS: atom_id res chain seq x y z
N MET A 1 33.68 -6.49 24.59
CA MET A 1 32.33 -6.10 24.15
C MET A 1 32.22 -6.39 22.67
N PRO A 2 31.13 -6.97 22.15
CA PRO A 2 31.03 -7.23 20.71
C PRO A 2 31.07 -5.88 19.98
N VAL A 3 31.95 -5.77 18.99
CA VAL A 3 32.08 -4.57 18.15
C VAL A 3 30.78 -4.41 17.38
N LYS A 4 30.02 -3.34 17.66
CA LYS A 4 28.79 -3.01 16.93
C LYS A 4 29.19 -2.62 15.50
N CYS A 5 28.90 -3.48 14.53
CA CYS A 5 29.20 -3.19 13.11
C CYS A 5 28.21 -2.14 12.60
N PRO A 6 28.69 -1.07 11.92
CA PRO A 6 27.83 -0.08 11.30
C PRO A 6 26.87 -0.72 10.30
N HIS A 7 25.61 -0.30 10.29
CA HIS A 7 24.62 -0.81 9.36
C HIS A 7 23.56 0.24 9.02
N PHE A 8 22.79 0.02 7.97
CA PHE A 8 21.63 0.82 7.62
C PHE A 8 20.57 -0.03 6.92
N VAL A 9 19.33 0.46 6.89
CA VAL A 9 18.20 -0.17 6.22
C VAL A 9 17.85 0.60 4.95
N LYS A 10 17.51 -0.13 3.88
CA LYS A 10 17.04 0.46 2.63
C LYS A 10 15.78 -0.26 2.14
N VAL A 11 14.73 0.51 1.89
CA VAL A 11 13.51 0.05 1.22
C VAL A 11 13.68 0.25 -0.29
N MET A 12 13.39 -0.77 -1.09
CA MET A 12 13.56 -0.71 -2.53
C MET A 12 12.48 0.17 -3.18
N LEU A 13 12.90 1.14 -3.99
CA LEU A 13 12.02 2.00 -4.80
C LEU A 13 12.03 1.52 -6.26
N PRO A 14 11.05 1.92 -7.09
CA PRO A 14 11.04 1.56 -8.51
C PRO A 14 12.34 1.92 -9.26
N SER A 15 12.97 3.03 -8.89
CA SER A 15 14.26 3.49 -9.44
C SER A 15 15.41 2.52 -9.13
N HIS A 16 15.33 1.79 -8.01
CA HIS A 16 16.36 0.84 -7.57
C HIS A 16 16.28 -0.50 -8.31
N VAL A 17 15.08 -0.94 -8.73
CA VAL A 17 14.84 -2.34 -9.15
C VAL A 17 14.21 -2.54 -10.54
N ALA A 18 13.64 -1.51 -11.17
CA ALA A 18 12.93 -1.67 -12.45
C ALA A 18 13.37 -0.68 -13.55
N GLY A 19 13.66 0.58 -13.19
CA GLY A 19 13.96 1.63 -14.16
C GLY A 19 15.45 1.96 -14.29
N GLY A 20 16.03 2.56 -13.25
CA GLY A 20 17.39 3.14 -13.30
C GLY A 20 18.48 2.20 -12.78
N PHE A 21 18.14 1.27 -11.89
CA PHE A 21 19.10 0.42 -11.17
C PHE A 21 20.25 1.22 -10.55
N TRP A 22 19.89 2.31 -9.89
CA TRP A 22 20.78 3.12 -9.08
C TRP A 22 20.30 3.09 -7.64
N LEU A 23 21.19 2.84 -6.69
CA LEU A 23 20.85 2.74 -5.27
C LEU A 23 21.55 3.84 -4.47
N GLY A 24 20.85 4.92 -4.16
CA GLY A 24 21.36 5.94 -3.24
C GLY A 24 21.48 5.37 -1.82
N LEU A 25 22.60 5.64 -1.16
CA LEU A 25 22.89 5.23 0.20
C LEU A 25 22.73 6.43 1.17
N PRO A 26 22.46 6.21 2.46
CA PRO A 26 22.34 7.31 3.43
C PRO A 26 23.64 8.13 3.48
N SER A 27 23.50 9.45 3.31
CA SER A 27 24.63 10.36 3.17
C SER A 27 25.51 10.36 4.42
N THR A 28 24.90 10.41 5.61
CA THR A 28 25.57 10.38 6.92
C THR A 28 26.40 9.11 7.08
N PHE A 29 25.83 7.96 6.74
CA PHE A 29 26.50 6.66 6.78
C PHE A 29 27.70 6.62 5.83
N CYS A 30 27.52 7.12 4.60
CA CYS A 30 28.59 7.17 3.61
C CYS A 30 29.79 8.00 4.08
N HIS A 31 29.56 9.22 4.57
CA HIS A 31 30.64 10.07 5.07
C HIS A 31 31.37 9.47 6.28
N LYS A 32 30.62 8.86 7.22
CA LYS A 32 31.17 8.32 8.47
C LYS A 32 31.89 6.98 8.28
N HIS A 33 31.43 6.15 7.34
CA HIS A 33 31.86 4.75 7.27
C HIS A 33 32.45 4.31 5.94
N ILE A 34 32.26 5.04 4.83
CA ILE A 34 32.69 4.63 3.48
C ILE A 34 33.71 5.62 2.89
N GLY A 35 33.38 6.92 2.88
CA GLY A 35 34.14 7.99 2.23
C GLY A 35 33.52 8.47 0.91
N THR A 36 34.18 9.45 0.29
CA THR A 36 33.71 10.17 -0.90
C THR A 36 34.43 9.79 -2.19
N SER A 37 35.40 8.87 -2.13
CA SER A 37 36.11 8.36 -3.30
C SER A 37 35.33 7.23 -3.97
N ASP A 38 35.35 7.23 -5.31
CA ASP A 38 34.82 6.12 -6.09
C ASP A 38 35.60 4.83 -5.81
N GLN A 39 34.87 3.75 -5.56
CA GLN A 39 35.46 2.46 -5.22
C GLN A 39 34.53 1.30 -5.54
N THR A 40 35.09 0.08 -5.52
CA THR A 40 34.28 -1.14 -5.62
C THR A 40 33.82 -1.56 -4.23
N ILE A 41 32.51 -1.69 -4.05
CA ILE A 41 31.89 -2.29 -2.86
C ILE A 41 31.45 -3.72 -3.19
N ILE A 42 31.79 -4.65 -2.30
CA ILE A 42 31.38 -6.04 -2.37
C ILE A 42 30.15 -6.24 -1.48
N LEU A 43 29.08 -6.78 -2.04
CA LEU A 43 27.89 -7.21 -1.33
C LEU A 43 27.97 -8.74 -1.16
N GLU A 44 27.97 -9.21 0.07
CA GLU A 44 27.89 -10.63 0.43
C GLU A 44 26.45 -10.92 0.90
N ASP A 45 25.77 -11.88 0.28
CA ASP A 45 24.42 -12.25 0.68
C ASP A 45 24.38 -13.24 1.87
N GLU A 46 23.19 -13.70 2.22
CA GLU A 46 22.97 -14.66 3.32
C GLU A 46 23.54 -16.06 3.03
N THR A 47 23.73 -16.42 1.76
CA THR A 47 24.32 -17.70 1.35
C THR A 47 25.85 -17.64 1.28
N GLY A 48 26.42 -16.44 1.35
CA GLY A 48 27.85 -16.17 1.27
C GLY A 48 28.34 -15.79 -0.13
N ASP A 49 27.44 -15.67 -1.11
CA ASP A 49 27.77 -15.27 -2.47
C ASP A 49 28.12 -13.78 -2.55
N LYS A 50 29.09 -13.45 -3.40
CA LYS A 50 29.71 -12.11 -3.46
C LYS A 50 29.47 -11.41 -4.79
N PHE A 51 28.95 -10.20 -4.71
CA PHE A 51 28.59 -9.37 -5.86
C PHE A 51 29.36 -8.05 -5.81
N LYS A 52 30.03 -7.71 -6.92
CA LYS A 52 30.79 -6.46 -7.04
C LYS A 52 29.89 -5.34 -7.54
N THR A 53 29.95 -4.19 -6.88
CA THR A 53 29.21 -2.99 -7.25
C THR A 53 30.13 -1.78 -7.29
N ALA A 54 29.89 -0.85 -8.21
CA ALA A 54 30.58 0.43 -8.28
C ALA A 54 29.88 1.43 -7.37
N TYR A 55 30.60 1.92 -6.36
CA TYR A 55 30.18 3.02 -5.50
C TYR A 55 30.70 4.33 -6.07
N LEU A 56 29.77 5.25 -6.34
CA LEU A 56 30.03 6.61 -6.79
C LEU A 56 30.07 7.51 -5.56
N GLY A 57 31.26 7.85 -5.08
CA GLY A 57 31.44 8.45 -3.77
C GLY A 57 30.85 9.85 -3.64
N HIS A 58 30.98 10.67 -4.69
CA HIS A 58 30.35 12.00 -4.72
C HIS A 58 28.82 11.94 -4.83
N LYS A 59 28.27 10.84 -5.35
CA LYS A 59 26.82 10.63 -5.45
C LYS A 59 26.28 9.73 -4.34
N MET A 60 27.15 9.24 -3.45
CA MET A 60 26.84 8.38 -2.31
C MET A 60 25.92 7.21 -2.70
N GLY A 61 26.21 6.53 -3.81
CA GLY A 61 25.29 5.52 -4.36
C GLY A 61 25.97 4.38 -5.11
N LEU A 62 25.32 3.22 -5.12
CA LEU A 62 25.72 2.07 -5.92
C LEU A 62 25.14 2.19 -7.33
N SER A 63 25.95 1.87 -8.32
CA SER A 63 25.59 1.97 -9.75
C SER A 63 25.88 0.66 -10.48
N ALA A 64 26.91 0.59 -11.32
CA ALA A 64 27.26 -0.61 -12.06
C ALA A 64 27.41 -1.82 -11.13
N GLY A 65 26.84 -2.97 -11.52
CA GLY A 65 26.79 -4.18 -10.69
C GLY A 65 25.55 -4.29 -9.78
N TRP A 66 24.94 -3.17 -9.35
CA TRP A 66 23.70 -3.19 -8.56
C TRP A 66 22.55 -3.87 -9.31
N ARG A 67 22.39 -3.57 -10.61
CA ARG A 67 21.41 -4.25 -11.46
C ARG A 67 21.55 -5.77 -11.45
N GLY A 68 22.78 -6.27 -11.46
CA GLY A 68 23.06 -7.70 -11.42
C GLY A 68 22.60 -8.32 -10.10
N PHE A 69 22.96 -7.70 -8.98
CA PHE A 69 22.50 -8.11 -7.64
C PHE A 69 20.96 -8.10 -7.54
N SER A 70 20.33 -7.00 -7.95
CA SER A 70 18.87 -6.85 -7.88
C SER A 70 18.12 -7.92 -8.67
N ILE A 71 18.59 -8.24 -9.87
CA ILE A 71 17.96 -9.27 -10.72
C ILE A 71 18.21 -10.66 -10.16
N HIS A 72 19.43 -10.94 -9.69
CA HIS A 72 19.80 -12.23 -9.12
C HIS A 72 18.91 -12.61 -7.92
N HIS A 73 18.60 -11.63 -7.07
CA HIS A 73 17.74 -11.82 -5.90
C HIS A 73 16.25 -11.53 -6.17
N HIS A 74 15.85 -11.27 -7.42
CA HIS A 74 14.46 -10.95 -7.78
C HIS A 74 13.83 -9.83 -6.94
N LEU A 75 14.62 -8.80 -6.62
CA LEU A 75 14.15 -7.68 -5.80
C LEU A 75 13.04 -6.92 -6.52
N LEU A 76 11.97 -6.63 -5.79
CA LEU A 76 10.87 -5.79 -6.25
C LEU A 76 10.75 -4.53 -5.39
N GLU A 77 9.89 -3.61 -5.84
CA GLU A 77 9.54 -2.43 -5.08
C GLU A 77 9.05 -2.83 -3.68
N GLY A 78 9.50 -2.10 -2.68
CA GLY A 78 9.23 -2.25 -1.26
C GLY A 78 10.08 -3.28 -0.53
N ASP A 79 10.72 -4.25 -1.19
CA ASP A 79 11.62 -5.20 -0.50
C ASP A 79 12.65 -4.46 0.38
N VAL A 80 13.00 -5.04 1.52
CA VAL A 80 13.84 -4.36 2.52
C VAL A 80 15.18 -5.06 2.62
N LEU A 81 16.24 -4.26 2.52
CA LEU A 81 17.61 -4.74 2.66
C LEU A 81 18.26 -4.10 3.89
N VAL A 82 18.98 -4.91 4.65
CA VAL A 82 19.83 -4.44 5.75
C VAL A 82 21.29 -4.60 5.31
N PHE A 83 21.98 -3.48 5.18
CA PHE A 83 23.39 -3.44 4.81
C PHE A 83 24.22 -3.31 6.08
N GLN A 84 25.05 -4.31 6.36
CA GLN A 84 25.97 -4.31 7.49
C GLN A 84 27.40 -4.24 7.00
N LYS A 85 28.13 -3.19 7.39
CA LYS A 85 29.54 -3.01 7.02
C LYS A 85 30.41 -3.93 7.86
N VAL A 86 30.99 -4.95 7.22
CA VAL A 86 31.85 -5.94 7.90
C VAL A 86 33.34 -5.65 7.69
N ARG A 87 33.71 -5.02 6.57
CA ARG A 87 35.09 -4.55 6.29
C ARG A 87 35.05 -3.19 5.59
N ALA A 88 36.22 -2.66 5.24
CA ALA A 88 36.34 -1.35 4.57
C ALA A 88 35.38 -1.23 3.36
N ASN A 89 35.37 -2.23 2.48
CA ASN A 89 34.65 -2.22 1.20
C ASN A 89 33.72 -3.43 1.05
N GLU A 90 33.33 -4.07 2.16
CA GLU A 90 32.49 -5.27 2.14
C GLU A 90 31.29 -5.08 3.06
N PHE A 91 30.11 -5.33 2.51
CA PHE A 91 28.83 -5.35 3.22
C PHE A 91 28.25 -6.75 3.21
N LYS A 92 27.73 -7.19 4.35
CA LYS A 92 26.74 -8.27 4.38
C LYS A 92 25.36 -7.67 4.15
N VAL A 93 24.58 -8.31 3.29
CA VAL A 93 23.25 -7.85 2.90
C VAL A 93 22.25 -8.93 3.26
N ASN A 94 21.39 -8.63 4.22
CA ASN A 94 20.25 -9.48 4.54
C ASN A 94 19.03 -8.97 3.76
N ILE A 95 18.33 -9.87 3.08
CA ILE A 95 17.25 -9.54 2.14
C ILE A 95 15.93 -10.03 2.70
N TYR A 96 15.02 -9.10 2.93
CA TYR A 96 13.68 -9.37 3.42
C TYR A 96 12.71 -9.14 2.27
N MET A 97 12.35 -10.23 1.58
CA MET A 97 11.33 -10.22 0.54
C MET A 97 9.96 -10.05 1.20
N ILE A 98 9.29 -8.94 0.92
CA ILE A 98 8.02 -8.63 1.59
C ILE A 98 6.79 -8.92 0.75
N GLN A 99 6.99 -9.55 -0.41
CA GLN A 99 5.98 -9.94 -1.38
C GLN A 99 5.02 -11.02 -0.84
N SER A 100 5.46 -11.83 0.13
CA SER A 100 4.66 -12.90 0.74
C SER A 100 3.76 -12.43 1.89
N PHE A 101 3.89 -11.16 2.28
CA PHE A 101 3.18 -10.57 3.41
C PHE A 101 2.05 -9.67 2.87
N ASN A 102 0.82 -9.86 3.35
CA ASN A 102 -0.28 -8.92 3.06
C ASN A 102 0.15 -7.49 3.41
N CYS A 103 -0.43 -6.46 2.77
CA CYS A 103 -0.04 -5.04 2.92
C CYS A 103 0.18 -4.58 4.38
N LEU A 104 -0.53 -5.21 5.31
CA LEU A 104 -0.37 -5.01 6.74
C LEU A 104 0.92 -5.50 7.36
N PHE A 105 1.26 -6.75 7.06
CA PHE A 105 2.49 -7.34 7.53
C PHE A 105 3.68 -6.73 6.79
N ARG A 106 3.46 -6.16 5.61
CA ARG A 106 4.46 -5.42 4.83
C ARG A 106 4.91 -4.16 5.57
N SER A 107 3.97 -3.27 5.93
CA SER A 107 4.26 -2.04 6.69
C SER A 107 4.78 -2.35 8.11
N MET A 108 4.17 -3.33 8.79
CA MET A 108 4.57 -3.77 10.13
C MET A 108 5.96 -4.43 10.15
N ALA A 109 6.28 -5.29 9.19
CA ALA A 109 7.58 -5.95 9.10
C ALA A 109 8.67 -4.95 8.73
N VAL A 110 8.41 -4.03 7.80
CA VAL A 110 9.33 -2.93 7.48
C VAL A 110 9.59 -2.09 8.73
N TYR A 111 8.54 -1.67 9.44
CA TYR A 111 8.66 -0.87 10.67
C TYR A 111 9.38 -1.62 11.80
N CYS A 112 9.04 -2.90 12.05
CA CYS A 112 9.71 -3.73 13.05
C CYS A 112 11.16 -4.04 12.67
N LEU A 113 11.47 -4.20 11.39
CA LEU A 113 12.83 -4.45 10.91
C LEU A 113 13.69 -3.20 11.07
N ILE A 114 13.16 -2.04 10.67
CA ILE A 114 13.81 -0.74 10.88
C ILE A 114 14.07 -0.56 12.37
N LEU A 115 13.06 -0.68 13.23
CA LEU A 115 13.21 -0.49 14.67
C LEU A 115 14.10 -1.52 15.38
N ARG A 116 14.23 -2.75 14.85
CA ARG A 116 15.18 -3.76 15.37
C ARG A 116 16.62 -3.46 14.99
N VAL A 117 16.83 -2.79 13.86
CA VAL A 117 18.15 -2.42 13.34
C VAL A 117 18.59 -1.06 13.93
N THR A 118 17.72 -0.05 13.97
CA THR A 118 18.05 1.37 14.22
C THR A 118 18.03 1.79 15.69
N PHE A 119 18.51 0.98 16.64
CA PHE A 119 18.55 1.42 18.05
C PHE A 119 19.75 2.36 18.32
N GLU A 120 19.77 3.52 17.65
CA GLU A 120 20.42 4.81 18.04
C GLU A 120 19.63 5.97 17.39
N GLU A 121 19.43 7.08 18.11
CA GLU A 121 18.61 8.24 17.71
C GLU A 121 19.00 8.89 16.36
N GLU A 122 20.24 8.68 15.89
CA GLU A 122 20.77 9.21 14.63
C GLU A 122 20.05 8.65 13.38
N ASP A 123 19.44 7.47 13.43
CA ASP A 123 18.93 6.78 12.25
C ASP A 123 17.47 7.08 11.89
N MET A 124 16.72 7.72 12.79
CA MET A 124 15.36 8.21 12.48
C MET A 124 15.40 9.37 11.47
N PHE A 125 16.48 10.15 11.46
CA PHE A 125 16.75 11.17 10.46
C PHE A 125 17.08 10.54 9.09
N ASN A 126 17.81 9.42 9.07
CA ASN A 126 18.08 8.66 7.83
C ASN A 126 16.79 8.11 7.16
N TYR A 127 15.71 7.86 7.92
CA TYR A 127 14.41 7.48 7.36
C TYR A 127 13.74 8.63 6.62
N ILE A 128 13.86 9.86 7.13
CA ILE A 128 13.32 11.08 6.52
C ILE A 128 14.14 11.43 5.27
N ASP A 129 15.47 11.37 5.33
CA ASP A 129 16.36 11.58 4.17
C ASP A 129 16.11 10.57 3.04
N ASN A 130 15.77 9.32 3.36
CA ASN A 130 15.44 8.31 2.36
C ASN A 130 14.10 8.56 1.64
N TYR A 131 13.19 9.30 2.28
CA TYR A 131 11.90 9.70 1.70
C TYR A 131 12.04 11.00 0.89
N GLU A 132 12.90 11.92 1.34
CA GLU A 132 13.16 13.23 0.71
C GLU A 132 14.22 13.19 -0.39
N ALA A 133 15.14 12.22 -0.44
CA ALA A 133 16.09 12.08 -1.55
C ALA A 133 15.44 11.77 -2.92
N GLY A 134 14.10 11.61 -2.97
CA GLY A 134 13.30 11.57 -4.18
C GLY A 134 12.60 12.89 -4.54
N ALA A 135 12.76 13.94 -3.74
CA ALA A 135 12.19 15.27 -3.94
C ALA A 135 13.29 16.34 -3.77
N GLU A 136 13.69 16.98 -4.87
CA GLU A 136 14.54 18.17 -4.80
C GLU A 136 13.81 19.29 -4.05
N SER A 137 14.31 19.69 -2.87
CA SER A 137 14.56 21.08 -2.44
C SER A 137 14.96 21.14 -0.96
N GLU A 138 16.08 21.82 -0.66
CA GLU A 138 16.55 22.23 0.67
C GLU A 138 15.54 23.16 1.37
N ASP A 139 15.36 23.00 2.69
CA ASP A 139 15.44 24.10 3.68
C ASP A 139 15.18 23.61 5.13
N ASP A 140 16.16 23.92 6.01
CA ASP A 140 16.23 24.04 7.48
C ASP A 140 15.19 23.36 8.41
N ILE A 141 15.69 22.46 9.30
CA ILE A 141 15.02 22.09 10.56
C ILE A 141 15.98 22.23 11.76
N ASP A 142 15.55 23.07 12.72
CA ASP A 142 16.20 23.45 13.99
C ASP A 142 16.45 22.26 14.96
N PRO A 143 17.70 22.01 15.41
CA PRO A 143 18.06 20.86 16.25
C PRO A 143 17.64 20.92 17.73
N GLU A 144 17.10 22.02 18.26
CA GLU A 144 16.91 22.17 19.72
C GLU A 144 15.67 21.48 20.32
N PHE A 145 14.86 20.76 19.54
CA PHE A 145 13.58 20.22 20.03
C PHE A 145 13.66 18.90 20.84
N PHE A 146 14.80 18.20 20.88
CA PHE A 146 14.85 16.79 21.33
C PHE A 146 15.42 16.50 22.73
N LYS A 147 15.62 17.49 23.59
CA LYS A 147 16.16 17.22 24.93
C LYS A 147 15.04 17.11 25.99
N GLY A 148 14.57 15.89 26.26
CA GLY A 148 13.60 15.70 27.34
C GLY A 148 13.08 14.29 27.62
N ALA A 149 13.93 13.28 27.77
CA ALA A 149 13.53 11.99 28.36
C ALA A 149 13.90 11.96 29.86
N GLY A 150 13.06 12.59 30.69
CA GLY A 150 13.06 12.36 32.14
C GLY A 150 12.15 11.18 32.46
N LEU A 151 12.71 10.13 33.07
CA LEU A 151 11.96 9.01 33.65
C LEU A 151 11.02 9.57 34.72
N SER A 152 9.71 9.59 34.43
CA SER A 152 8.66 9.93 35.39
C SER A 152 7.64 8.82 35.39
N GLU A 153 7.41 8.31 36.59
CA GLU A 153 6.42 7.32 37.03
C GLU A 153 5.04 7.61 36.40
N SER A 154 4.71 6.94 35.29
CA SER A 154 3.44 7.21 34.59
C SER A 154 2.32 6.37 35.22
N SER A 155 1.57 6.97 36.13
CA SER A 155 0.24 6.45 36.51
C SER A 155 -0.61 6.35 35.24
N VAL A 156 -1.14 5.15 34.96
CA VAL A 156 -2.10 4.92 33.87
C VAL A 156 -3.33 5.77 34.15
N THR A 157 -3.50 6.87 33.43
CA THR A 157 -4.68 7.75 33.57
C THR A 157 -5.86 7.15 32.83
N CYS A 158 -7.05 7.23 33.41
CA CYS A 158 -8.27 6.80 32.73
C CYS A 158 -8.50 7.68 31.49
N PHE A 159 -8.91 7.11 30.35
CA PHE A 159 -9.14 7.91 29.13
C PHE A 159 -10.10 9.09 29.35
N LYS A 160 -11.07 8.92 30.26
CA LYS A 160 -12.05 9.95 30.64
C LYS A 160 -11.41 11.24 31.18
N GLU A 161 -10.19 11.17 31.68
CA GLU A 161 -9.44 12.31 32.23
C GLU A 161 -8.61 13.04 31.16
N VAL A 162 -8.48 12.46 29.96
CA VAL A 162 -7.73 13.06 28.85
C VAL A 162 -8.60 14.09 28.14
N THR A 163 -8.39 15.36 28.49
CA THR A 163 -9.16 16.49 27.94
C THR A 163 -8.59 17.06 26.64
N CYS A 164 -7.31 16.83 26.35
CA CYS A 164 -6.60 17.39 25.19
C CYS A 164 -5.46 16.48 24.73
N ILE A 165 -4.98 16.72 23.50
CA ILE A 165 -3.95 15.88 22.86
C ILE A 165 -2.61 15.95 23.60
N GLU A 166 -2.29 17.07 24.24
CA GLU A 166 -1.04 17.25 25.00
C GLU A 166 -0.97 16.36 26.24
N LYS A 167 -2.14 15.96 26.77
CA LYS A 167 -2.26 15.01 27.89
C LYS A 167 -2.41 13.56 27.42
N PHE A 168 -2.59 13.32 26.13
CA PHE A 168 -2.76 11.99 25.58
C PHE A 168 -1.41 11.28 25.48
N LYS A 169 -1.30 10.14 26.15
CA LYS A 169 -0.12 9.26 26.09
C LYS A 169 -0.58 7.85 25.75
N ILE A 170 0.22 7.15 24.95
CA ILE A 170 -0.01 5.75 24.62
C ILE A 170 0.83 4.94 25.60
N ILE A 171 0.23 4.48 26.69
CA ILE A 171 0.94 3.73 27.72
C ILE A 171 0.69 2.23 27.51
N PHE A 172 1.75 1.44 27.41
CA PHE A 172 1.69 -0.01 27.32
C PHE A 172 2.81 -0.63 28.14
N ASN A 173 2.48 -1.56 29.03
CA ASN A 173 3.41 -2.15 30.01
C ASN A 173 4.22 -1.09 30.79
N GLY A 174 3.58 0.03 31.16
CA GLY A 174 4.22 1.13 31.90
C GLY A 174 5.16 2.02 31.06
N CYS A 175 5.30 1.74 29.76
CA CYS A 175 6.13 2.52 28.85
C CYS A 175 5.27 3.41 27.96
N ASN A 176 5.68 4.67 27.77
CA ASN A 176 5.07 5.54 26.76
C ASN A 176 5.58 5.15 25.37
N ILE A 177 4.67 4.72 24.51
CA ILE A 177 4.94 4.37 23.12
C ILE A 177 5.03 5.64 22.29
N LEU A 178 6.16 5.82 21.61
CA LEU A 178 6.38 6.92 20.68
C LEU A 178 5.90 6.53 19.28
N VAL A 179 5.01 7.33 18.70
CA VAL A 179 4.55 7.23 17.31
C VAL A 179 4.67 8.61 16.64
N PRO A 180 4.73 8.70 15.30
CA PRO A 180 4.78 9.98 14.60
C PRO A 180 3.63 10.90 15.02
N LYS A 181 3.90 12.21 15.17
CA LYS A 181 2.91 13.20 15.66
C LYS A 181 1.58 13.16 14.90
N LEU A 182 1.64 12.98 13.57
CA LEU A 182 0.45 12.87 12.73
C LEU A 182 -0.39 11.64 13.07
N VAL A 183 0.26 10.49 13.29
CA VAL A 183 -0.39 9.24 13.71
C VAL A 183 -0.98 9.41 15.11
N LEU A 184 -0.23 10.00 16.03
CA LEU A 184 -0.70 10.26 17.41
C LEU A 184 -2.00 11.08 17.41
N LYS A 185 -2.07 12.15 16.60
CA LYS A 185 -3.26 13.00 16.48
C LYS A 185 -4.47 12.23 15.98
N LYS A 186 -4.32 11.49 14.88
CA LYS A 186 -5.42 10.69 14.31
C LYS A 186 -5.86 9.58 15.26
N TYR A 187 -4.91 8.93 15.92
CA TYR A 187 -5.19 7.88 16.90
C TYR A 187 -5.93 8.43 18.13
N TYR A 188 -5.55 9.62 18.61
CA TYR A 188 -6.27 10.34 19.66
C TYR A 188 -7.71 10.63 19.25
N GLU A 189 -7.95 11.15 18.05
CA GLU A 189 -9.31 11.38 17.52
C GLU A 189 -10.13 10.09 17.47
N LEU A 190 -9.50 8.98 17.11
CA LEU A 190 -10.14 7.67 17.06
C LEU A 190 -10.51 7.17 18.47
N CYS A 191 -9.59 7.26 19.43
CA CYS A 191 -9.85 6.94 20.83
C CYS A 191 -10.97 7.81 21.42
N ARG A 192 -10.98 9.11 21.09
CA ARG A 192 -12.06 10.04 21.50
C ARG A 192 -13.41 9.63 20.95
N SER A 193 -13.48 9.17 19.70
CA SER A 193 -14.73 8.73 19.10
C SER A 193 -15.36 7.55 19.83
N GLN A 194 -14.53 6.71 20.46
CA GLN A 194 -14.96 5.57 21.27
C GLN A 194 -14.98 5.87 22.78
N ASN A 195 -14.52 7.05 23.18
CA ASN A 195 -14.33 7.43 24.58
C ASN A 195 -13.52 6.39 25.39
N SER A 196 -12.50 5.78 24.76
CA SER A 196 -11.67 4.73 25.36
C SER A 196 -10.29 4.67 24.67
N TYR A 197 -9.28 4.18 25.38
CA TYR A 197 -8.04 3.76 24.73
C TYR A 197 -8.29 2.50 23.91
N LEU A 198 -8.01 2.54 22.60
CA LEU A 198 -8.24 1.35 21.76
C LEU A 198 -7.23 0.22 22.04
N HIS A 199 -6.14 0.53 22.74
CA HIS A 199 -5.07 -0.42 23.10
C HIS A 199 -5.16 -0.93 24.54
N GLU A 200 -6.27 -0.69 25.24
CA GLU A 200 -6.41 -1.04 26.67
C GLU A 200 -6.33 -2.54 26.95
N ASN A 201 -6.80 -3.39 26.03
CA ASN A 201 -6.86 -4.84 26.21
C ASN A 201 -5.77 -5.59 25.43
N LEU A 202 -4.71 -4.91 25.00
CA LEU A 202 -3.61 -5.54 24.28
C LEU A 202 -2.94 -6.64 25.12
N VAL A 203 -2.54 -7.71 24.44
CA VAL A 203 -1.80 -8.81 25.07
C VAL A 203 -0.47 -8.29 25.62
N GLU A 204 -0.25 -8.44 26.93
CA GLU A 204 0.93 -7.92 27.64
C GLU A 204 2.27 -8.46 27.11
N SER A 205 2.28 -9.65 26.48
CA SER A 205 3.48 -10.24 25.89
C SER A 205 3.95 -9.57 24.59
N LEU A 206 3.19 -8.62 24.06
CA LEU A 206 3.58 -7.87 22.87
C LEU A 206 4.76 -6.95 23.18
N ASN A 207 5.64 -6.76 22.19
CA ASN A 207 6.69 -5.76 22.28
C ASN A 207 6.11 -4.38 21.96
N SER A 208 6.55 -3.32 22.65
CA SER A 208 6.11 -1.92 22.43
C SER A 208 6.24 -1.45 20.99
N GLN A 209 7.22 -1.96 20.23
CA GLN A 209 7.40 -1.68 18.81
C GLN A 209 6.27 -2.27 17.95
N LEU A 210 5.79 -3.47 18.28
CA LEU A 210 4.65 -4.08 17.61
C LEU A 210 3.37 -3.29 17.91
N VAL A 211 3.21 -2.83 19.15
CA VAL A 211 2.07 -2.00 19.54
C VAL A 211 2.05 -0.67 18.77
N ALA A 212 3.20 -0.01 18.61
CA ALA A 212 3.32 1.20 17.78
C ALA A 212 2.88 0.95 16.31
N GLY A 213 3.26 -0.21 15.76
CA GLY A 213 2.85 -0.62 14.43
C GLY A 213 1.34 -0.93 14.33
N LEU A 214 0.75 -1.61 15.31
CA LEU A 214 -0.69 -1.86 15.38
C LEU A 214 -1.51 -0.55 15.42
N ILE A 215 -1.03 0.42 16.19
CA ILE A 215 -1.66 1.74 16.30
C ILE A 215 -1.60 2.48 14.96
N SER A 216 -0.43 2.48 14.31
CA SER A 216 -0.22 3.14 13.03
C SER A 216 -1.12 2.55 11.95
N GLU A 217 -1.22 1.23 11.89
CA GLU A 217 -2.05 0.55 10.93
C GLU A 217 -3.55 0.76 11.17
N THR A 218 -3.96 0.76 12.44
CA THR A 218 -5.34 1.07 12.82
C THR A 218 -5.72 2.48 12.34
N VAL A 219 -4.82 3.46 12.46
CA VAL A 219 -5.02 4.82 11.93
C VAL A 219 -5.12 4.82 10.40
N ASN A 220 -4.24 4.10 9.70
CA ASN A 220 -4.26 4.03 8.24
C ASN A 220 -5.59 3.48 7.72
N ILE A 221 -6.09 2.38 8.31
CA ILE A 221 -7.38 1.81 7.93
C ILE A 221 -8.54 2.73 8.32
N ALA A 222 -8.47 3.42 9.46
CA ALA A 222 -9.51 4.39 9.83
C ALA A 222 -9.65 5.49 8.78
N ASP A 223 -8.53 6.01 8.28
CA ASP A 223 -8.53 6.98 7.19
C ASP A 223 -9.05 6.37 5.89
N ALA A 224 -8.59 5.17 5.52
CA ALA A 224 -9.04 4.49 4.32
C ALA A 224 -10.57 4.29 4.32
N ILE A 225 -11.14 3.83 5.44
CA ILE A 225 -12.59 3.70 5.65
C ILE A 225 -13.28 5.07 5.57
N LYS A 226 -12.68 6.12 6.14
CA LYS A 226 -13.24 7.47 6.14
C LYS A 226 -13.30 8.08 4.74
N PHE A 227 -12.31 7.81 3.89
CA PHE A 227 -12.16 8.40 2.56
C PHE A 227 -12.53 7.46 1.40
N CYS A 228 -12.99 6.24 1.70
CA CYS A 228 -13.44 5.30 0.68
C CYS A 228 -14.61 5.85 -0.14
N LYS A 229 -14.76 5.32 -1.36
CA LYS A 229 -15.79 5.72 -2.32
C LYS A 229 -16.68 4.54 -2.65
N ILE A 230 -17.84 4.79 -3.25
CA ILE A 230 -18.73 3.72 -3.75
C ILE A 230 -18.09 2.89 -4.88
N THR A 231 -17.00 3.37 -5.46
CA THR A 231 -16.18 2.69 -6.47
C THR A 231 -15.01 1.92 -5.87
N THR A 232 -14.79 1.97 -4.55
CA THR A 232 -13.76 1.17 -3.88
C THR A 232 -14.03 -0.31 -4.11
N GLU A 233 -12.98 -1.07 -4.40
CA GLU A 233 -13.09 -2.49 -4.71
C GLU A 233 -13.49 -3.32 -3.49
N GLU A 234 -14.23 -4.42 -3.72
CA GLU A 234 -14.66 -5.34 -2.66
C GLU A 234 -13.46 -6.02 -1.95
N SER A 235 -12.39 -6.27 -2.68
CA SER A 235 -11.10 -6.79 -2.21
C SER A 235 -10.48 -5.93 -1.10
N GLU A 236 -10.60 -4.61 -1.21
CA GLU A 236 -10.08 -3.65 -0.22
C GLU A 236 -10.82 -3.81 1.12
N PHE A 237 -12.15 -3.86 1.09
CA PHE A 237 -12.94 -4.06 2.31
C PHE A 237 -12.62 -5.39 3.00
N SER A 238 -12.41 -6.47 2.22
CA SER A 238 -11.97 -7.76 2.74
C SER A 238 -10.59 -7.69 3.40
N THR A 239 -9.66 -6.93 2.80
CA THR A 239 -8.31 -6.73 3.34
C THR A 239 -8.36 -5.97 4.66
N TRP A 240 -9.12 -4.87 4.73
CA TRP A 240 -9.30 -4.11 5.96
C TRP A 240 -9.95 -4.95 7.06
N ASP A 241 -10.98 -5.76 6.74
CA ASP A 241 -11.65 -6.60 7.73
C ASP A 241 -10.71 -7.65 8.33
N LYS A 242 -9.94 -8.38 7.50
CA LYS A 242 -8.98 -9.39 7.95
C LYS A 242 -7.91 -8.79 8.86
N THR A 243 -7.44 -7.60 8.51
CA THR A 243 -6.53 -6.86 9.37
C THR A 243 -7.15 -6.53 10.71
N LEU A 244 -8.30 -5.87 10.69
CA LEU A 244 -8.91 -5.39 11.92
C LEU A 244 -9.27 -6.58 12.82
N GLN A 245 -9.66 -7.71 12.23
CA GLN A 245 -9.83 -8.97 12.94
C GLN A 245 -8.53 -9.45 13.60
N ALA A 246 -7.39 -9.39 12.91
CA ALA A 246 -6.10 -9.71 13.53
C ALA A 246 -5.75 -8.73 14.67
N CYS A 247 -6.01 -7.43 14.50
CA CYS A 247 -5.84 -6.44 15.56
C CYS A 247 -6.73 -6.75 16.78
N GLU A 248 -8.00 -7.13 16.57
CA GLU A 248 -8.91 -7.57 17.63
C GLU A 248 -8.39 -8.80 18.37
N MET A 249 -7.86 -9.79 17.65
CA MET A 249 -7.25 -10.99 18.26
C MET A 249 -6.05 -10.66 19.15
N LEU A 250 -5.36 -9.54 18.87
CA LEU A 250 -4.26 -9.03 19.68
C LEU A 250 -4.72 -8.12 20.82
N GLY A 251 -6.02 -7.88 20.95
CA GLY A 251 -6.62 -7.10 22.03
C GLY A 251 -6.95 -5.64 21.69
N MET A 252 -6.82 -5.22 20.43
CA MET A 252 -7.25 -3.88 20.02
C MET A 252 -8.78 -3.79 19.97
N ASN A 253 -9.33 -2.73 20.55
CA ASN A 253 -10.75 -2.43 20.45
C ASN A 253 -11.05 -1.73 19.12
N VAL A 254 -11.25 -2.49 18.05
CA VAL A 254 -11.47 -1.96 16.68
C VAL A 254 -12.72 -2.52 15.98
N GLY A 255 -13.59 -3.23 16.70
CA GLY A 255 -14.79 -3.84 16.09
C GLY A 255 -15.81 -2.86 15.52
N PHE A 256 -15.83 -1.64 16.04
CA PHE A 256 -16.63 -0.56 15.45
C PHE A 256 -16.18 -0.21 14.03
N MET A 257 -14.87 -0.32 13.73
CA MET A 257 -14.33 -0.09 12.40
C MET A 257 -14.71 -1.21 11.45
N ARG A 258 -14.63 -2.48 11.90
CA ARG A 258 -15.08 -3.64 11.12
C ARG A 258 -16.55 -3.55 10.76
N SER A 259 -17.39 -3.21 11.74
CA SER A 259 -18.82 -3.01 11.54
C SER A 259 -19.10 -1.92 10.49
N ARG A 260 -18.34 -0.82 10.54
CA ARG A 260 -18.45 0.26 9.54
C ARG A 260 -17.98 -0.18 8.16
N ALA A 261 -16.85 -0.88 8.05
CA ALA A 261 -16.32 -1.39 6.79
C ALA A 261 -17.30 -2.37 6.12
N SER A 262 -17.88 -3.30 6.90
CA SER A 262 -18.89 -4.25 6.42
C SER A 262 -20.13 -3.55 5.84
N LYS A 263 -20.64 -2.51 6.54
CA LYS A 263 -21.77 -1.73 6.05
C LYS A 263 -21.45 -0.96 4.77
N LEU A 264 -20.24 -0.44 4.62
CA LEU A 264 -19.82 0.23 3.39
C LEU A 264 -19.67 -0.75 2.23
N ALA A 265 -19.14 -1.95 2.50
CA ALA A 265 -19.02 -3.01 1.51
C ALA A 265 -20.39 -3.46 0.98
N SER A 266 -21.39 -3.63 1.85
CA SER A 266 -22.75 -4.00 1.41
C SER A 266 -23.38 -2.93 0.51
N LEU A 267 -23.22 -1.65 0.86
CA LEU A 267 -23.71 -0.54 0.04
C LEU A 267 -23.00 -0.47 -1.33
N ALA A 268 -21.69 -0.72 -1.36
CA ALA A 268 -20.93 -0.78 -2.59
C ALA A 268 -21.39 -1.94 -3.50
N ALA A 269 -21.62 -3.11 -2.92
CA ALA A 269 -22.14 -4.28 -3.62
C ALA A 269 -23.54 -4.04 -4.21
N GLU A 270 -24.47 -3.49 -3.42
CA GLU A 270 -25.82 -3.13 -3.89
C GLU A 270 -25.79 -2.15 -5.07
N SER A 271 -24.94 -1.12 -4.99
CA SER A 271 -24.74 -0.15 -6.08
C SER A 271 -24.20 -0.82 -7.34
N LYS A 272 -23.28 -1.78 -7.21
CA LYS A 272 -22.75 -2.55 -8.35
C LYS A 272 -23.85 -3.38 -9.00
N THR A 273 -24.64 -4.11 -8.22
CA THR A 273 -25.76 -4.90 -8.72
C THR A 273 -26.78 -4.04 -9.48
N TYR A 274 -27.12 -2.85 -8.98
CA TYR A 274 -28.03 -1.93 -9.68
C TYR A 274 -27.48 -1.47 -11.04
N LYS A 275 -26.18 -1.16 -11.11
CA LYS A 275 -25.51 -0.76 -12.35
C LYS A 275 -25.49 -1.90 -13.36
N ASP A 276 -25.14 -3.10 -12.91
CA ASP A 276 -25.08 -4.30 -13.75
C ASP A 276 -26.47 -4.66 -14.30
N ALA A 277 -27.51 -4.60 -13.46
CA ALA A 277 -28.90 -4.80 -13.88
C ALA A 277 -29.37 -3.73 -14.87
N ARG A 278 -28.93 -2.48 -14.71
CA ARG A 278 -29.24 -1.41 -15.68
C ARG A 278 -28.58 -1.67 -17.03
N LEU A 279 -27.30 -2.03 -17.04
CA LEU A 279 -26.56 -2.35 -18.27
C LEU A 279 -27.15 -3.57 -18.98
N ALA A 280 -27.55 -4.61 -18.24
CA ALA A 280 -28.22 -5.78 -18.81
C ALA A 280 -29.53 -5.41 -19.51
N ARG A 281 -30.37 -4.55 -18.88
CA ARG A 281 -31.61 -4.06 -19.51
C ARG A 281 -31.35 -3.24 -20.77
N GLU A 282 -30.36 -2.35 -20.73
CA GLU A 282 -29.98 -1.55 -21.90
C GLU A 282 -29.49 -2.45 -23.05
N GLN A 283 -28.76 -3.53 -22.74
CA GLN A 283 -28.32 -4.51 -23.71
C GLN A 283 -29.48 -5.32 -24.30
N GLU A 284 -30.41 -5.81 -23.48
CA GLU A 284 -31.62 -6.51 -23.93
C GLU A 284 -32.50 -5.62 -24.83
N GLU A 285 -32.69 -4.35 -24.46
CA GLU A 285 -33.42 -3.40 -25.29
C GLU A 285 -32.72 -3.15 -26.64
N ALA A 286 -31.40 -3.05 -26.65
CA ALA A 286 -30.62 -2.90 -27.88
C ALA A 286 -30.76 -4.14 -28.79
N GLU A 287 -30.66 -5.34 -28.23
CA GLU A 287 -30.84 -6.60 -28.95
C GLU A 287 -32.26 -6.73 -29.53
N PHE A 288 -33.28 -6.35 -28.76
CA PHE A 288 -34.66 -6.33 -29.23
C PHE A 288 -34.85 -5.36 -30.42
N ARG A 289 -34.27 -4.16 -30.34
CA ARG A 289 -34.31 -3.17 -31.43
C ARG A 289 -33.68 -3.68 -32.72
N VAL A 290 -32.55 -4.39 -32.61
CA VAL A 290 -31.89 -5.02 -33.78
C VAL A 290 -32.80 -6.08 -34.40
N ARG A 291 -33.35 -6.99 -33.58
CA ARG A 291 -34.25 -8.05 -34.07
C ARG A 291 -35.51 -7.48 -34.72
N LEU A 292 -36.09 -6.41 -34.17
CA LEU A 292 -37.25 -5.73 -34.76
C LEU A 292 -36.91 -5.11 -36.12
N ALA A 293 -35.73 -4.48 -36.24
CA ALA A 293 -35.29 -3.92 -37.52
C ALA A 293 -35.12 -4.98 -38.61
N ASP A 294 -34.60 -6.17 -38.26
CA ASP A 294 -34.46 -7.27 -39.21
C ASP A 294 -35.82 -7.86 -39.62
N PHE A 295 -36.76 -8.01 -38.68
CA PHE A 295 -38.13 -8.44 -39.00
C PHE A 295 -38.83 -7.47 -39.96
N LEU A 296 -38.69 -6.16 -39.75
CA LEU A 296 -39.27 -5.14 -40.63
C LEU A 296 -38.69 -5.23 -42.05
N LYS A 297 -37.37 -5.45 -42.18
CA LYS A 297 -36.74 -5.66 -43.50
C LYS A 297 -37.28 -6.90 -44.22
N GLU A 298 -37.51 -8.00 -43.50
CA GLU A 298 -38.09 -9.22 -44.07
C GLU A 298 -39.53 -9.00 -44.54
N LYS A 299 -40.33 -8.29 -43.73
CA LYS A 299 -41.70 -7.93 -44.10
C LYS A 299 -41.73 -7.07 -45.37
N ASP A 300 -40.90 -6.03 -45.44
CA ASP A 300 -40.80 -5.16 -46.63
C ASP A 300 -40.35 -5.92 -47.88
N LYS A 301 -39.53 -6.95 -47.71
CA LYS A 301 -39.14 -7.84 -48.81
C LYS A 301 -40.31 -8.70 -49.27
N ALA A 302 -41.02 -9.33 -48.34
CA ALA A 302 -42.18 -10.17 -48.65
C ALA A 302 -43.32 -9.36 -49.31
N ASP A 303 -43.58 -8.14 -48.85
CA ASP A 303 -44.59 -7.25 -49.42
C ASP A 303 -44.23 -6.85 -50.88
N ARG A 304 -42.94 -6.57 -51.15
CA ARG A 304 -42.46 -6.33 -52.52
C ARG A 304 -42.61 -7.55 -53.42
N GLU A 305 -42.19 -8.73 -52.97
CA GLU A 305 -42.32 -9.97 -53.74
C GLU A 305 -43.80 -10.33 -54.01
N GLY A 306 -44.69 -10.09 -53.04
CA GLY A 306 -46.13 -10.28 -53.19
C GLY A 306 -46.73 -9.34 -54.24
N SER A 307 -46.33 -8.06 -54.21
CA SER A 307 -46.74 -7.07 -55.21
C SER A 307 -46.28 -7.46 -56.62
N GLU A 308 -45.01 -7.85 -56.79
CA GLU A 308 -44.46 -8.29 -58.07
C GLU A 308 -45.22 -9.51 -58.63
N LYS A 309 -45.47 -10.54 -57.79
CA LYS A 309 -46.26 -11.71 -58.19
C LYS A 309 -47.69 -11.34 -58.60
N SER A 310 -48.33 -10.43 -57.87
CA SER A 310 -49.68 -9.95 -58.22
C SER A 310 -49.71 -9.27 -59.59
N VAL A 311 -48.72 -8.41 -59.88
CA VAL A 311 -48.58 -7.76 -61.20
C VAL A 311 -48.35 -8.81 -62.29
N GLN A 312 -47.52 -9.82 -62.03
CA GLN A 312 -47.24 -10.89 -62.97
C GLN A 312 -48.49 -11.71 -63.30
N VAL A 313 -49.27 -12.12 -62.28
CA VAL A 313 -50.54 -12.84 -62.46
C VAL A 313 -51.53 -12.00 -63.27
N ALA A 314 -51.69 -10.72 -62.96
CA ALA A 314 -52.57 -9.82 -63.70
C ALA A 314 -52.14 -9.68 -65.18
N THR A 315 -50.84 -9.68 -65.44
CA THR A 315 -50.27 -9.64 -66.81
C THR A 315 -50.56 -10.94 -67.56
N SER A 316 -50.32 -12.10 -66.95
CA SER A 316 -50.65 -13.40 -67.53
C SER A 316 -52.14 -13.58 -67.80
N PHE A 317 -53.00 -13.11 -66.89
CA PHE A 317 -54.46 -13.13 -67.09
C PHE A 317 -54.86 -12.33 -68.34
N LYS A 318 -54.34 -11.10 -68.50
CA LYS A 318 -54.60 -10.27 -69.68
C LYS A 318 -54.12 -10.90 -70.98
N GLN A 319 -53.00 -11.63 -70.95
CA GLN A 319 -52.50 -12.34 -72.14
C GLN A 319 -53.49 -13.41 -72.59
N VAL A 320 -54.01 -14.22 -71.66
CA VAL A 320 -54.99 -15.28 -71.98
C VAL A 320 -56.29 -14.70 -72.51
N THR A 321 -56.81 -13.61 -71.95
CA THR A 321 -58.07 -13.00 -72.42
C THR A 321 -57.97 -12.35 -73.79
N ASN A 322 -56.77 -11.98 -74.24
CA ASN A 322 -56.54 -11.31 -75.52
C ASN A 322 -56.24 -12.28 -76.69
N VAL A 323 -56.21 -13.60 -76.44
CA VAL A 323 -56.04 -14.59 -77.51
C VAL A 323 -57.38 -14.74 -78.26
N PRO A 324 -57.40 -14.67 -79.60
CA PRO A 324 -58.63 -14.90 -80.38
C PRO A 324 -59.13 -16.35 -80.23
N TRP A 325 -60.46 -16.53 -80.27
CA TRP A 325 -61.14 -17.84 -80.18
C TRP A 325 -60.83 -18.76 -81.36
#